data_AF-A0A1B6GW89-F1
#
_entry.id   AF-A0A1B6GW89-F1
#
_cell.length_a   1.000
_cell.length_b   1.000
_cell.length_c   1.000
_cell.angle_alpha   90.00
_cell.angle_beta   90.00
_cell.angle_gamma   90.00
#
_symmetry.space_group_name_H-M   'P 1'
#
loop_
_entity.id
_entity.type
_entity.pdbx_description
1 polymer ?
#
loop_
_entity_poly.entity_id
_entity_poly.type
_entity_poly.pdbx_seq_one_letter_code
_entity_poly.pdbx_strand_id
1 'polypeptide(L)'
;GIQNITTLKDQLIAANHEQSDAIEKRHNDVITRWQTLLADSNARKERLLKMQQQFRQIEDLFLSFAKKASAFNSWFENAEEDLTDPVRCNSIEEIRALREAHAQFQNSLSAAQTDFEALAALDQKIKSFNVGANPYTWFNMEALEETWKNLLKIIDERTEELEKEAKRQEENDKLRKEFAKHANAFHNWLTETRTIMMEGSGSLEQQLEAIRNKAAEVRARRTDLKKIEDLGALLEELLILDNRYTEHSTVGLAQQWDQLDQLGMRMQHNLEQQIQARNQSGVSEDALKEFSMMFKHFDKEKTGKLNHQEFKSCLRALGYDLPVVAEGEPDPEFDEIIDIVDPNRDGFISLQEYMAFMISK
;
A
#
# COMPACT_ATOMS: atom_id res chain seq x y z
N GLY A 1 -91.82 -12.53 -23.77
CA GLY A 1 -91.68 -13.93 -24.25
C GLY A 1 -92.54 -14.86 -23.42
N ILE A 2 -91.96 -15.47 -22.38
CA ILE A 2 -92.65 -16.40 -21.46
C ILE A 2 -93.90 -15.77 -20.83
N GLN A 3 -93.81 -14.51 -20.36
CA GLN A 3 -94.95 -13.80 -19.76
C GLN A 3 -96.18 -13.81 -20.67
N ASN A 4 -96.00 -13.48 -21.95
CA ASN A 4 -97.10 -13.43 -22.93
C ASN A 4 -97.69 -14.82 -23.18
N ILE A 5 -96.85 -15.87 -23.24
CA ILE A 5 -97.30 -17.26 -23.42
C ILE A 5 -98.09 -17.72 -22.20
N THR A 6 -97.66 -17.38 -20.99
CA THR A 6 -98.39 -17.67 -19.74
C THR A 6 -99.73 -16.94 -19.72
N THR A 7 -99.76 -15.64 -20.03
CA THR A 7 -101.01 -14.86 -20.07
C THR A 7 -102.01 -15.40 -21.11
N LEU A 8 -101.54 -15.80 -22.30
CA LEU A 8 -102.38 -16.44 -23.31
C LEU A 8 -102.90 -17.81 -22.87
N LYS A 9 -102.06 -18.64 -22.22
CA LYS A 9 -102.47 -19.92 -21.64
C LYS A 9 -103.57 -19.73 -20.61
N ASP A 10 -103.39 -18.79 -19.68
CA ASP A 10 -104.36 -18.53 -18.61
C ASP A 10 -105.71 -18.04 -19.16
N GLN A 11 -105.69 -17.19 -20.20
CA GLN A 11 -106.90 -16.74 -20.90
C GLN A 11 -107.63 -17.91 -21.61
N LEU A 12 -106.90 -18.78 -22.30
CA LEU A 12 -107.48 -19.93 -23.02
C LEU A 12 -108.09 -20.98 -22.07
N ILE A 13 -107.45 -21.21 -20.91
CA ILE A 13 -107.98 -22.09 -19.87
C ILE A 13 -109.21 -21.48 -19.20
N ALA A 14 -109.18 -20.18 -18.87
CA ALA A 14 -110.32 -19.48 -18.27
C ALA A 14 -111.55 -19.46 -19.19
N ALA A 15 -111.34 -19.52 -20.51
CA ALA A 15 -112.40 -19.60 -21.52
C ALA A 15 -112.92 -21.04 -21.79
N ASN A 16 -112.46 -22.05 -21.04
CA ASN A 16 -112.79 -23.47 -21.25
C ASN A 16 -112.52 -23.96 -22.69
N HIS A 17 -111.37 -23.58 -23.25
CA HIS A 17 -110.98 -24.03 -24.60
C HIS A 17 -110.92 -25.57 -24.68
N GLU A 18 -111.35 -26.16 -25.81
CA GLU A 18 -111.46 -27.63 -25.99
C GLU A 18 -110.13 -28.39 -25.78
N GLN A 19 -109.00 -27.71 -25.99
CA GLN A 19 -107.64 -28.27 -25.83
C GLN A 19 -106.92 -27.82 -24.56
N SER A 20 -107.64 -27.35 -23.53
CA SER A 20 -107.05 -26.78 -22.31
C SER A 20 -105.98 -27.68 -21.68
N ASP A 21 -106.23 -28.99 -21.56
CA ASP A 21 -105.27 -29.96 -20.99
C ASP A 21 -103.96 -30.05 -21.79
N ALA A 22 -104.05 -30.04 -23.12
CA ALA A 22 -102.89 -30.10 -24.01
C ALA A 22 -102.09 -28.79 -23.98
N ILE A 23 -102.77 -27.65 -23.90
CA ILE A 23 -102.17 -26.32 -23.77
C ILE A 23 -101.43 -26.21 -22.43
N GLU A 24 -102.06 -26.66 -21.34
CA GLU A 24 -101.45 -26.65 -20.00
C GLU A 24 -100.22 -27.55 -19.94
N LYS A 25 -100.30 -28.78 -20.45
CA LYS A 25 -99.14 -29.68 -20.50
C LYS A 25 -97.98 -29.06 -21.29
N ARG A 26 -98.25 -28.51 -22.47
CA ARG A 26 -97.22 -27.89 -23.32
C ARG A 26 -96.64 -26.63 -22.70
N HIS A 27 -97.45 -25.83 -22.00
CA HIS A 27 -96.99 -24.68 -21.24
C HIS A 27 -96.05 -25.13 -20.11
N ASN A 28 -96.43 -26.14 -19.33
CA ASN A 28 -95.60 -26.71 -18.28
C ASN A 28 -94.25 -27.20 -18.83
N ASP A 29 -94.25 -27.95 -19.93
CA ASP A 29 -93.01 -28.42 -20.58
C ASP A 29 -92.10 -27.25 -21.00
N VAL A 30 -92.69 -26.17 -21.54
CA VAL A 30 -91.95 -24.94 -21.92
C VAL A 30 -91.39 -24.22 -20.70
N ILE A 31 -92.16 -24.09 -19.62
CA ILE A 31 -91.70 -23.47 -18.37
C ILE A 31 -90.59 -24.30 -17.73
N THR A 32 -90.72 -25.62 -17.66
CA THR A 32 -89.67 -26.50 -17.14
C THR A 32 -88.37 -26.35 -17.95
N ARG A 33 -88.44 -26.42 -19.29
CA ARG A 33 -87.26 -26.19 -20.14
C ARG A 33 -86.65 -24.81 -19.95
N TRP A 34 -87.47 -23.76 -19.81
CA TRP A 34 -87.00 -22.40 -19.57
C TRP A 34 -86.30 -22.27 -18.22
N GLN A 35 -86.85 -22.88 -17.17
CA GLN A 35 -86.23 -22.91 -15.84
C GLN A 35 -84.91 -23.68 -15.86
N THR A 36 -84.83 -24.83 -16.53
CA THR A 36 -83.57 -25.58 -16.72
C THR A 36 -82.53 -24.74 -17.46
N LEU A 37 -82.91 -24.08 -18.56
CA LEU A 37 -82.00 -23.21 -19.30
C LEU A 37 -81.47 -22.05 -18.46
N LEU A 38 -82.33 -21.41 -17.65
CA LEU A 38 -81.91 -20.36 -16.73
C LEU A 38 -80.94 -20.89 -15.67
N ALA A 39 -81.23 -22.05 -15.09
CA ALA A 39 -80.35 -22.69 -14.11
C ALA A 39 -78.98 -23.03 -14.72
N ASP A 40 -78.95 -23.64 -15.91
CA ASP A 40 -77.72 -23.99 -16.63
C ASP A 40 -76.91 -22.74 -17.03
N SER A 41 -77.61 -21.69 -17.48
CA SER A 41 -76.99 -20.40 -17.82
C SER A 41 -76.36 -19.75 -16.59
N ASN A 42 -77.08 -19.73 -15.46
CA ASN A 42 -76.56 -19.20 -14.20
C ASN A 42 -75.37 -20.02 -13.70
N ALA A 43 -75.46 -21.36 -13.72
CA ALA A 43 -74.37 -22.24 -13.33
C ALA A 43 -73.13 -22.06 -14.23
N ARG A 44 -73.32 -21.88 -15.54
CA ARG A 44 -72.21 -21.57 -16.47
C ARG A 44 -71.60 -20.20 -16.16
N LYS A 45 -72.42 -19.17 -15.94
CA LYS A 45 -71.95 -17.83 -15.58
C LYS A 45 -71.11 -17.87 -14.31
N GLU A 46 -71.57 -18.57 -13.26
CA GLU A 46 -70.82 -18.71 -12.01
C GLU A 46 -69.49 -19.45 -12.21
N ARG A 47 -69.46 -20.52 -13.01
CA ARG A 47 -68.21 -21.22 -13.36
C ARG A 47 -67.23 -20.31 -14.09
N LEU A 48 -67.70 -19.54 -15.07
CA LEU A 48 -66.86 -18.60 -15.82
C LEU A 48 -66.31 -17.48 -14.92
N LEU A 49 -67.13 -16.94 -14.02
CA LEU A 49 -66.68 -15.90 -13.07
C LEU A 49 -65.63 -16.44 -12.09
N LYS A 50 -65.82 -17.66 -11.56
CA LYS A 50 -64.82 -18.32 -10.71
C LYS A 50 -63.50 -18.53 -11.45
N MET A 51 -63.58 -19.02 -12.69
CA MET A 51 -62.38 -19.24 -13.52
C MET A 51 -61.69 -17.92 -13.89
N GLN A 52 -62.45 -16.87 -14.20
CA GLN A 52 -61.90 -15.52 -14.43
C GLN A 52 -61.18 -14.98 -13.18
N GLN A 53 -61.75 -15.17 -11.99
CA GLN A 53 -61.11 -14.76 -10.73
C GLN A 53 -59.81 -15.52 -10.47
N GLN A 54 -59.80 -16.84 -10.72
CA GLN A 54 -58.60 -17.65 -10.62
C GLN A 54 -57.51 -17.17 -11.58
N PHE A 55 -57.84 -16.88 -12.84
CA PHE A 55 -56.88 -16.37 -13.81
C PHE A 55 -56.33 -14.99 -13.42
N ARG A 56 -57.16 -14.09 -12.87
CA ARG A 56 -56.66 -12.80 -12.33
C ARG A 56 -55.67 -13.00 -11.19
N GLN A 57 -55.97 -13.93 -10.27
CA GLN A 57 -55.05 -14.23 -9.17
C GLN A 57 -53.71 -14.78 -9.68
N ILE A 58 -53.73 -15.62 -10.71
CA ILE A 58 -52.51 -16.16 -11.34
C ILE A 58 -51.74 -15.03 -12.03
N GLU A 59 -52.42 -14.15 -12.75
CA GLU A 59 -51.81 -12.99 -13.41
C GLU A 59 -51.12 -12.06 -12.39
N ASP A 60 -51.76 -11.77 -11.27
CA ASP A 60 -51.17 -10.98 -10.18
C ASP A 60 -49.90 -11.63 -9.62
N LEU A 61 -49.91 -12.96 -9.45
CA LEU A 61 -48.73 -13.71 -9.00
C LEU A 61 -47.61 -13.69 -10.03
N PHE A 62 -47.93 -13.85 -11.32
CA PHE A 62 -46.95 -13.78 -12.40
C PHE A 62 -46.29 -12.41 -12.49
N LEU A 63 -47.06 -11.33 -12.39
CA LEU A 63 -46.53 -9.96 -12.37
C LEU A 63 -45.67 -9.71 -11.12
N SER A 64 -46.11 -10.22 -9.96
CA SER A 64 -45.33 -10.11 -8.72
C SER A 64 -43.98 -10.82 -8.82
N PHE A 65 -43.97 -12.06 -9.33
CA PHE A 65 -42.75 -12.81 -9.57
C PHE A 65 -41.84 -12.09 -10.56
N ALA A 66 -42.36 -11.65 -11.72
CA ALA A 66 -41.58 -10.97 -12.75
C ALA A 66 -40.89 -9.71 -12.20
N LYS A 67 -41.62 -8.89 -11.43
CA LYS A 67 -41.07 -7.68 -10.81
C LYS A 67 -39.98 -8.00 -9.80
N LYS A 68 -40.20 -8.99 -8.92
CA LYS A 68 -39.21 -9.38 -7.91
C LYS A 68 -37.97 -10.03 -8.54
N ALA A 69 -38.15 -10.88 -9.54
CA ALA A 69 -37.06 -11.56 -10.24
C ALA A 69 -36.15 -10.54 -10.94
N SER A 70 -36.74 -9.54 -11.61
CA SER A 70 -35.97 -8.46 -12.23
C SER A 70 -35.18 -7.63 -11.21
N ALA A 71 -35.77 -7.30 -10.06
CA ALA A 71 -35.08 -6.57 -9.01
C ALA A 71 -33.93 -7.39 -8.40
N PHE A 72 -34.16 -8.68 -8.16
CA PHE A 72 -33.15 -9.60 -7.65
C PHE A 72 -31.99 -9.78 -8.64
N ASN A 73 -32.27 -9.93 -9.93
CA ASN A 73 -31.23 -10.05 -10.95
C ASN A 73 -30.37 -8.79 -11.03
N SER A 74 -30.98 -7.60 -11.00
CA SER A 74 -30.22 -6.34 -11.00
C SER A 74 -29.35 -6.20 -9.74
N TRP A 75 -29.83 -6.65 -8.58
CA TRP A 75 -29.02 -6.68 -7.37
C TRP A 75 -27.85 -7.67 -7.50
N PHE A 76 -28.09 -8.86 -8.06
CA PHE A 76 -27.07 -9.87 -8.29
C PHE A 76 -25.97 -9.37 -9.24
N GLU A 77 -26.33 -8.73 -10.37
CA GLU A 77 -25.34 -8.19 -11.32
C GLU A 77 -24.41 -7.17 -10.67
N ASN A 78 -24.95 -6.25 -9.85
CA ASN A 78 -24.13 -5.29 -9.12
C ASN A 78 -23.21 -5.98 -8.09
N ALA A 79 -23.74 -6.98 -7.38
CA ALA A 79 -22.95 -7.74 -6.41
C ALA A 79 -21.84 -8.55 -7.07
N GLU A 80 -22.11 -9.15 -8.23
CA GLU A 80 -21.12 -9.90 -9.01
C GLU A 80 -20.01 -8.98 -9.53
N GLU A 81 -20.36 -7.78 -10.03
CA GLU A 81 -19.38 -6.77 -10.46
C GLU A 81 -18.45 -6.37 -9.29
N ASP A 82 -19.01 -5.99 -8.14
CA ASP A 82 -18.23 -5.58 -6.96
C ASP A 82 -17.32 -6.70 -6.42
N LEU A 83 -17.79 -7.96 -6.44
CA LEU A 83 -17.06 -9.08 -5.87
C LEU A 83 -15.98 -9.64 -6.79
N THR A 84 -16.12 -9.46 -8.11
CA THR A 84 -15.15 -9.95 -9.11
C THR A 84 -14.01 -8.97 -9.37
N ASP A 85 -14.10 -7.74 -8.83
CA ASP A 85 -13.04 -6.75 -8.91
C ASP A 85 -11.73 -7.23 -8.27
N PRO A 86 -10.57 -7.22 -8.97
CA PRO A 86 -9.34 -7.77 -8.45
C PRO A 86 -8.90 -7.14 -7.11
N VAL A 87 -8.63 -7.98 -6.10
CA VAL A 87 -8.09 -7.52 -4.81
C VAL A 87 -6.67 -6.96 -5.00
N ARG A 88 -6.52 -5.64 -4.89
CA ARG A 88 -5.23 -4.95 -4.96
C ARG A 88 -5.12 -3.91 -3.86
N CYS A 89 -4.09 -4.01 -3.05
CA CYS A 89 -3.79 -3.04 -2.01
C CYS A 89 -2.27 -2.95 -1.78
N ASN A 90 -1.82 -1.82 -1.25
CA ASN A 90 -0.41 -1.56 -0.96
C ASN A 90 -0.14 -1.34 0.53
N SER A 91 -1.18 -1.45 1.37
CA SER A 91 -1.10 -1.18 2.81
C SER A 91 -2.01 -2.09 3.63
N ILE A 92 -1.65 -2.28 4.91
CA ILE A 92 -2.49 -2.97 5.90
C ILE A 92 -3.84 -2.26 6.08
N GLU A 93 -3.84 -0.93 6.00
CA GLU A 93 -5.04 -0.12 6.14
C GLU A 93 -6.04 -0.37 5.00
N GLU A 94 -5.57 -0.42 3.75
CA GLU A 94 -6.39 -0.72 2.58
C GLU A 94 -7.01 -2.11 2.65
N ILE A 95 -6.23 -3.15 2.98
CA ILE A 95 -6.77 -4.51 3.06
C ILE A 95 -7.77 -4.67 4.21
N ARG A 96 -7.60 -3.95 5.31
CA ARG A 96 -8.60 -3.90 6.39
C ARG A 96 -9.90 -3.27 5.92
N ALA A 97 -9.83 -2.16 5.19
CA ALA A 97 -11.01 -1.51 4.63
C ALA A 97 -11.75 -2.43 3.64
N LEU A 98 -11.04 -3.15 2.78
CA LEU A 98 -11.64 -4.12 1.86
C LEU A 98 -12.33 -5.27 2.59
N ARG A 99 -11.70 -5.81 3.64
CA ARG A 99 -12.30 -6.87 4.47
C ARG A 99 -13.53 -6.38 5.23
N GLU A 100 -13.52 -5.14 5.70
CA GLU A 100 -14.67 -4.54 6.36
C GLU A 100 -15.83 -4.34 5.38
N ALA A 101 -15.56 -3.83 4.17
CA ALA A 101 -16.57 -3.70 3.11
C ALA A 101 -17.17 -5.07 2.74
N HIS A 102 -16.34 -6.11 2.60
CA HIS A 102 -16.80 -7.48 2.35
C HIS A 102 -17.68 -8.03 3.49
N ALA A 103 -17.30 -7.79 4.74
CA ALA A 103 -18.10 -8.19 5.90
C ALA A 103 -19.45 -7.45 5.94
N GLN A 104 -19.49 -6.16 5.59
CA GLN A 104 -20.73 -5.40 5.45
C GLN A 104 -21.62 -5.97 4.34
N PHE A 105 -21.05 -6.33 3.19
CA PHE A 105 -21.76 -7.00 2.11
C PHE A 105 -22.33 -8.36 2.58
N GLN A 106 -21.54 -9.19 3.26
CA GLN A 106 -22.01 -10.47 3.81
C GLN A 106 -23.19 -10.30 4.79
N ASN A 107 -23.18 -9.26 5.62
CA ASN A 107 -24.31 -8.96 6.50
C ASN A 107 -25.60 -8.62 5.72
N SER A 108 -25.47 -7.98 4.55
CA SER A 108 -26.60 -7.66 3.67
C SER A 108 -27.23 -8.88 2.99
N LEU A 109 -26.49 -10.01 2.89
CA LEU A 109 -26.98 -11.23 2.24
C LEU A 109 -28.24 -11.80 2.89
N SER A 110 -28.43 -11.59 4.19
CA SER A 110 -29.63 -12.04 4.90
C SER A 110 -30.93 -11.45 4.30
N ALA A 111 -30.90 -10.18 3.90
CA ALA A 111 -32.03 -9.52 3.25
C ALA A 111 -32.24 -10.08 1.83
N ALA A 112 -31.17 -10.24 1.06
CA ALA A 112 -31.24 -10.80 -0.29
C ALA A 112 -31.72 -12.26 -0.29
N GLN A 113 -31.30 -13.05 0.70
CA GLN A 113 -31.78 -14.43 0.89
C GLN A 113 -33.28 -14.45 1.18
N THR A 114 -33.79 -13.51 1.99
CA THR A 114 -35.23 -13.39 2.25
C THR A 114 -36.02 -13.10 0.97
N ASP A 115 -35.50 -12.21 0.12
CA ASP A 115 -36.12 -11.91 -1.18
C ASP A 115 -36.09 -13.11 -2.14
N PHE A 116 -34.99 -13.87 -2.13
CA PHE A 116 -34.84 -15.11 -2.88
C PHE A 116 -35.83 -16.19 -2.43
N GLU A 117 -35.97 -16.40 -1.12
CA GLU A 117 -36.95 -17.32 -0.54
C GLU A 117 -38.39 -16.91 -0.86
N ALA A 118 -38.68 -15.59 -0.89
CA ALA A 118 -39.98 -15.08 -1.31
C ALA A 118 -40.27 -15.34 -2.80
N LEU A 119 -39.26 -15.29 -3.67
CA LEU A 119 -39.38 -15.68 -5.08
C LEU A 119 -39.69 -17.18 -5.21
N ALA A 120 -38.98 -18.03 -4.46
CA ALA A 120 -39.24 -19.47 -4.43
C ALA A 120 -40.67 -19.79 -3.98
N ALA A 121 -41.17 -19.10 -2.95
CA ALA A 121 -42.54 -19.26 -2.47
C ALA A 121 -43.59 -18.82 -3.51
N LEU A 122 -43.33 -17.75 -4.25
CA LEU A 122 -44.19 -17.32 -5.37
C LEU A 122 -44.20 -18.36 -6.49
N ASP A 123 -43.03 -18.87 -6.88
CA ASP A 123 -42.90 -19.91 -7.92
C ASP A 123 -43.67 -21.18 -7.53
N GLN A 124 -43.51 -21.67 -6.29
CA GLN A 124 -44.27 -22.82 -5.79
C GLN A 124 -45.78 -22.58 -5.85
N LYS A 125 -46.23 -21.38 -5.47
CA LYS A 125 -47.65 -21.02 -5.51
C LYS A 125 -48.17 -20.97 -6.95
N ILE A 126 -47.40 -20.43 -7.89
CA ILE A 126 -47.74 -20.38 -9.32
C ILE A 126 -47.83 -21.81 -9.89
N LYS A 127 -46.83 -22.65 -9.62
CA LYS A 127 -46.79 -24.06 -10.04
C LYS A 127 -47.98 -24.86 -9.49
N SER A 128 -48.51 -24.52 -8.30
CA SER A 128 -49.71 -25.16 -7.74
C SER A 128 -50.98 -24.98 -8.58
N PHE A 129 -51.06 -23.93 -9.41
CA PHE A 129 -52.16 -23.72 -10.35
C PHE A 129 -52.02 -24.51 -11.65
N ASN A 130 -50.92 -25.25 -11.84
CA ASN A 130 -50.63 -26.08 -13.00
C ASN A 130 -50.76 -25.30 -14.34
N VAL A 131 -50.23 -24.08 -14.33
CA VAL A 131 -50.18 -23.17 -15.49
C VAL A 131 -48.85 -23.26 -16.22
N GLY A 132 -48.83 -22.76 -17.46
CA GLY A 132 -47.60 -22.68 -18.26
C GLY A 132 -46.61 -21.64 -17.74
N ALA A 133 -45.55 -21.40 -18.53
CA ALA A 133 -44.52 -20.42 -18.19
C ALA A 133 -45.08 -19.00 -18.05
N ASN A 134 -44.42 -18.20 -17.20
CA ASN A 134 -44.79 -16.81 -16.97
C ASN A 134 -44.57 -15.98 -18.26
N PRO A 135 -45.60 -15.30 -18.81
CA PRO A 135 -45.45 -14.53 -20.04
C PRO A 135 -44.77 -13.16 -19.85
N TYR A 136 -44.61 -12.68 -18.61
CA TYR A 136 -44.08 -11.34 -18.31
C TYR A 136 -42.58 -11.32 -18.00
N THR A 137 -41.93 -12.48 -17.93
CA THR A 137 -40.50 -12.58 -17.66
C THR A 137 -39.92 -13.85 -18.27
N TRP A 138 -38.65 -13.79 -18.65
CA TRP A 138 -37.87 -14.96 -19.07
C TRP A 138 -37.14 -15.62 -17.89
N PHE A 139 -37.10 -14.97 -16.73
CA PHE A 139 -36.53 -15.54 -15.51
C PHE A 139 -37.40 -16.69 -14.99
N ASN A 140 -36.78 -17.82 -14.72
CA ASN A 140 -37.39 -18.95 -14.01
C ASN A 140 -36.64 -19.20 -12.70
N MET A 141 -37.25 -19.94 -11.78
CA MET A 141 -36.67 -20.17 -10.46
C MET A 141 -35.37 -20.99 -10.57
N GLU A 142 -35.30 -21.93 -11.51
CA GLU A 142 -34.14 -22.80 -11.71
C GLU A 142 -32.88 -22.01 -12.09
N ALA A 143 -33.00 -21.00 -12.96
CA ALA A 143 -31.90 -20.10 -13.35
C ALA A 143 -31.50 -19.18 -12.18
N LEU A 144 -32.47 -18.68 -11.41
CA LEU A 144 -32.18 -17.86 -10.23
C LEU A 144 -31.47 -18.67 -9.12
N GLU A 145 -31.78 -19.96 -8.98
CA GLU A 145 -31.05 -20.85 -8.08
C GLU A 145 -29.59 -21.05 -8.52
N GLU A 146 -29.34 -21.11 -9.83
CA GLU A 146 -27.98 -21.22 -10.37
C GLU A 146 -27.18 -19.93 -10.15
N THR A 147 -27.78 -18.76 -10.41
CA THR A 147 -27.12 -17.47 -10.13
C THR A 147 -26.85 -17.28 -8.65
N TRP A 148 -27.80 -17.64 -7.76
CA TRP A 148 -27.57 -17.60 -6.32
C TRP A 148 -26.44 -18.51 -5.87
N LYS A 149 -26.36 -19.75 -6.39
CA LYS A 149 -25.23 -20.65 -6.12
C LYS A 149 -23.90 -20.09 -6.61
N ASN A 150 -23.89 -19.46 -7.79
CA ASN A 150 -22.69 -18.81 -8.31
C ASN A 150 -22.24 -17.64 -7.42
N LEU A 151 -23.19 -16.81 -6.93
CA LEU A 151 -22.88 -15.72 -6.00
C LEU A 151 -22.17 -16.23 -4.76
N LEU A 152 -22.71 -17.28 -4.13
CA LEU A 152 -22.11 -17.88 -2.93
C LEU A 152 -20.68 -18.37 -3.20
N LYS A 153 -20.44 -18.98 -4.37
CA LYS A 153 -19.10 -19.40 -4.78
C LYS A 153 -18.14 -18.21 -4.92
N ILE A 154 -18.59 -17.13 -5.56
CA ILE A 154 -17.80 -15.90 -5.72
C ILE A 154 -17.48 -15.27 -4.36
N ILE A 155 -18.44 -15.27 -3.43
CA ILE A 155 -18.24 -14.76 -2.06
C ILE A 155 -17.16 -15.55 -1.33
N ASP A 156 -17.19 -16.89 -1.44
CA ASP A 156 -16.19 -17.76 -0.82
C ASP A 156 -14.79 -17.50 -1.44
N GLU A 157 -14.70 -17.45 -2.77
CA GLU A 157 -13.46 -17.15 -3.49
C GLU A 157 -12.89 -15.78 -3.10
N ARG A 158 -13.74 -14.75 -3.05
CA ARG A 158 -13.36 -13.40 -2.61
C ARG A 158 -12.87 -13.39 -1.17
N THR A 159 -13.49 -14.17 -0.28
CA THR A 159 -13.07 -14.29 1.11
C THR A 159 -11.65 -14.86 1.20
N GLU A 160 -11.35 -15.93 0.45
CA GLU A 160 -10.01 -16.52 0.40
C GLU A 160 -8.97 -15.55 -0.18
N GLU A 161 -9.30 -14.82 -1.24
CA GLU A 161 -8.40 -13.83 -1.84
C GLU A 161 -8.05 -12.70 -0.88
N LEU A 162 -9.05 -12.16 -0.18
CA LEU A 162 -8.85 -11.14 0.85
C LEU A 162 -8.00 -11.65 2.01
N GLU A 163 -8.13 -12.91 2.41
CA GLU A 163 -7.29 -13.51 3.45
C GLU A 163 -5.84 -13.69 2.99
N LYS A 164 -5.62 -14.18 1.76
CA LYS A 164 -4.28 -14.33 1.17
C LYS A 164 -3.57 -12.98 1.07
N GLU A 165 -4.26 -11.96 0.58
CA GLU A 165 -3.70 -10.62 0.46
C GLU A 165 -3.48 -9.96 1.83
N ALA A 166 -4.37 -10.18 2.81
CA ALA A 166 -4.16 -9.69 4.17
C ALA A 166 -2.89 -10.27 4.79
N LYS A 167 -2.68 -11.59 4.65
CA LYS A 167 -1.47 -12.24 5.13
C LYS A 167 -0.22 -11.69 4.44
N ARG A 168 -0.27 -11.50 3.12
CA ARG A 168 0.83 -10.89 2.36
C ARG A 168 1.17 -9.49 2.86
N GLN A 169 0.16 -8.63 3.10
CA GLN A 169 0.39 -7.28 3.62
C GLN A 169 0.95 -7.27 5.05
N GLU A 170 0.51 -8.20 5.90
CA GLU A 170 1.07 -8.37 7.25
C GLU A 170 2.53 -8.82 7.22
N GLU A 171 2.87 -9.77 6.35
CA GLU A 171 4.26 -10.22 6.14
C GLU A 171 5.14 -9.09 5.59
N ASN A 172 4.64 -8.33 4.61
CA ASN A 172 5.33 -7.17 4.05
C ASN A 172 5.60 -6.09 5.11
N ASP A 173 4.61 -5.76 5.94
CA ASP A 173 4.76 -4.80 7.03
C ASP A 173 5.74 -5.27 8.10
N LYS A 174 5.75 -6.57 8.40
CA LYS A 174 6.74 -7.16 9.30
C LYS A 174 8.16 -6.99 8.75
N LEU A 175 8.37 -7.26 7.46
CA LEU A 175 9.66 -7.05 6.81
C LEU A 175 10.08 -5.57 6.83
N ARG A 176 9.15 -4.64 6.57
CA ARG A 176 9.40 -3.19 6.69
C ARG A 176 9.89 -2.82 8.09
N LYS A 177 9.22 -3.33 9.14
CA LYS A 177 9.60 -3.09 10.55
C LYS A 177 10.95 -3.70 10.90
N GLU A 178 11.24 -4.92 10.43
CA GLU A 178 12.52 -5.59 10.68
C GLU A 178 13.68 -4.84 10.03
N PHE A 179 13.53 -4.44 8.76
CA PHE A 179 14.49 -3.59 8.07
C PHE A 179 14.70 -2.28 8.83
N ALA A 180 13.62 -1.57 9.14
CA ALA A 180 13.69 -0.27 9.81
C ALA A 180 14.37 -0.35 11.19
N LYS A 181 14.08 -1.40 11.96
CA LYS A 181 14.74 -1.66 13.24
C LYS A 181 16.25 -1.77 13.08
N HIS A 182 16.71 -2.55 12.10
CA HIS A 182 18.15 -2.73 11.84
C HIS A 182 18.78 -1.46 11.26
N ALA A 183 18.13 -0.82 10.31
CA ALA A 183 18.57 0.41 9.66
C ALA A 183 18.74 1.57 10.66
N ASN A 184 17.71 1.84 11.47
CA ASN A 184 17.74 2.92 12.47
C ASN A 184 18.80 2.66 13.55
N ALA A 185 18.90 1.42 14.05
CA ALA A 185 19.91 1.06 15.05
C ALA A 185 21.34 1.22 14.49
N PHE A 186 21.56 0.79 13.25
CA PHE A 186 22.87 0.90 12.60
C PHE A 186 23.23 2.37 12.29
N HIS A 187 22.27 3.18 11.83
CA HIS A 187 22.47 4.61 11.62
C HIS A 187 22.86 5.35 12.89
N ASN A 188 22.15 5.09 14.00
CA ASN A 188 22.46 5.70 15.29
C ASN A 188 23.88 5.34 15.73
N TRP A 189 24.26 4.06 15.64
CA TRP A 189 25.60 3.61 15.98
C TRP A 189 26.68 4.21 15.06
N LEU A 190 26.41 4.38 13.75
CA LEU A 190 27.33 5.05 12.82
C LEU A 190 27.57 6.50 13.23
N THR A 191 26.48 7.21 13.57
CA THR A 191 26.53 8.62 13.98
C THR A 191 27.27 8.79 15.29
N GLU A 192 26.93 8.00 16.31
CA GLU A 192 27.61 8.00 17.60
C GLU A 192 29.09 7.65 17.47
N THR A 193 29.42 6.61 16.69
CA THR A 193 30.81 6.21 16.46
C THR A 193 31.60 7.30 15.76
N ARG A 194 31.00 7.97 14.77
CA ARG A 194 31.63 9.11 14.11
C ARG A 194 31.95 10.23 15.09
N THR A 195 31.01 10.57 15.98
CA THR A 195 31.21 11.58 17.02
C THR A 195 32.35 11.19 17.97
N ILE A 196 32.34 9.96 18.49
CA ILE A 196 33.37 9.45 19.40
C ILE A 196 34.76 9.48 18.74
N MET A 197 34.86 9.13 17.45
CA MET A 197 36.14 9.16 16.73
C MET A 197 36.67 10.59 16.56
N MET A 198 35.80 11.60 16.47
CA MET A 198 36.20 13.01 16.38
C MET A 198 36.58 13.60 17.74
N GLU A 199 36.04 13.08 18.83
CA GLU A 199 36.34 13.51 20.20
C GLU A 199 37.65 12.87 20.70
N GLY A 200 38.78 13.43 20.26
CA GLY A 200 40.11 13.02 20.73
C GLY A 200 40.46 13.62 22.09
N SER A 201 40.87 12.78 23.05
CA SER A 201 41.46 13.22 24.33
C SER A 201 42.65 12.33 24.72
N GLY A 202 43.58 12.87 25.49
CA GLY A 202 44.82 12.18 25.89
C GLY A 202 45.98 12.35 24.91
N SER A 203 47.07 11.60 25.12
CA SER A 203 48.28 11.69 24.29
C SER A 203 48.05 11.13 22.88
N LEU A 204 48.92 11.49 21.93
CA LEU A 204 48.83 11.00 20.54
C LEU A 204 48.82 9.46 20.48
N GLU A 205 49.58 8.78 21.34
CA GLU A 205 49.61 7.32 21.41
C GLU A 205 48.28 6.74 21.93
N GLN A 206 47.67 7.39 22.93
CA GLN A 206 46.36 6.99 23.47
C GLN A 206 45.25 7.20 22.44
N GLN A 207 45.29 8.32 21.72
CA GLN A 207 44.35 8.61 20.62
C GLN A 207 44.51 7.60 19.48
N LEU A 208 45.74 7.25 19.09
CA LEU A 208 45.99 6.27 18.03
C LEU A 208 45.43 4.90 18.41
N GLU A 209 45.67 4.46 19.64
CA GLU A 209 45.16 3.17 20.13
C GLU A 209 43.62 3.17 20.21
N ALA A 210 43.00 4.26 20.66
CA ALA A 210 41.54 4.40 20.68
C ALA A 210 40.94 4.31 19.27
N ILE A 211 41.52 5.01 18.28
CA ILE A 211 41.06 4.98 16.89
C ILE A 211 41.32 3.61 16.23
N ARG A 212 42.42 2.93 16.56
CA ARG A 212 42.67 1.55 16.09
C ARG A 212 41.59 0.59 16.56
N ASN A 213 41.28 0.63 17.86
CA ASN A 213 40.22 -0.19 18.44
C ASN A 213 38.85 0.13 17.82
N LYS A 214 38.52 1.41 17.66
CA LYS A 214 37.23 1.80 17.06
C LYS A 214 37.12 1.43 15.59
N ALA A 215 38.18 1.58 14.79
CA ALA A 215 38.17 1.15 13.40
C ALA A 215 38.05 -0.38 13.26
N ALA A 216 38.66 -1.15 14.16
CA ALA A 216 38.45 -2.59 14.19
C ALA A 216 36.99 -2.95 14.49
N GLU A 217 36.35 -2.25 15.43
CA GLU A 217 34.91 -2.39 15.69
C GLU A 217 34.08 -2.05 14.45
N VAL A 218 34.42 -0.96 13.75
CA VAL A 218 33.71 -0.54 12.53
C VAL A 218 33.75 -1.62 11.46
N ARG A 219 34.92 -2.23 11.24
CA ARG A 219 35.07 -3.35 10.29
C ARG A 219 34.32 -4.60 10.73
N ALA A 220 34.31 -4.92 12.03
CA ALA A 220 33.58 -6.08 12.55
C ALA A 220 32.07 -5.97 12.32
N ARG A 221 31.51 -4.75 12.40
CA ARG A 221 30.10 -4.47 12.12
C ARG A 221 29.69 -4.52 10.64
N ARG A 222 30.59 -4.90 9.72
CA ARG A 222 30.23 -5.20 8.33
C ARG A 222 29.16 -6.28 8.21
N THR A 223 29.09 -7.18 9.19
CA THR A 223 28.06 -8.23 9.32
C THR A 223 26.65 -7.66 9.54
N ASP A 224 26.52 -6.61 10.35
CA ASP A 224 25.24 -5.90 10.55
C ASP A 224 24.79 -5.21 9.26
N LEU A 225 25.72 -4.56 8.55
CA LEU A 225 25.45 -3.98 7.23
C LEU A 225 25.01 -5.06 6.23
N LYS A 226 25.64 -6.24 6.25
CA LYS A 226 25.25 -7.36 5.38
C LYS A 226 23.82 -7.80 5.64
N LYS A 227 23.40 -7.85 6.91
CA LYS A 227 22.01 -8.18 7.26
C LYS A 227 21.02 -7.14 6.71
N ILE A 228 21.38 -5.86 6.75
CA ILE A 228 20.56 -4.77 6.18
C ILE A 228 20.50 -4.89 4.66
N GLU A 229 21.62 -5.20 4.00
CA GLU A 229 21.69 -5.48 2.55
C GLU A 229 20.77 -6.64 2.16
N ASP A 230 20.81 -7.74 2.90
CA ASP A 230 19.99 -8.93 2.62
C ASP A 230 18.48 -8.66 2.83
N LEU A 231 18.12 -7.92 3.89
CA LEU A 231 16.74 -7.48 4.13
C LEU A 231 16.27 -6.49 3.05
N GLY A 232 17.14 -5.57 2.62
CA GLY A 232 16.83 -4.62 1.55
C GLY A 232 16.59 -5.32 0.21
N ALA A 233 17.42 -6.30 -0.13
CA ALA A 233 17.24 -7.11 -1.34
C ALA A 233 15.91 -7.88 -1.32
N LEU A 234 15.53 -8.44 -0.16
CA LEU A 234 14.26 -9.13 0.00
C LEU A 234 13.05 -8.19 -0.17
N LEU A 235 13.14 -6.95 0.35
CA LEU A 235 12.10 -5.94 0.14
C LEU A 235 11.95 -5.60 -1.35
N GLU A 236 13.07 -5.40 -2.08
CA GLU A 236 13.07 -5.14 -3.52
C GLU A 236 12.49 -6.30 -4.34
N GLU A 237 12.86 -7.55 -4.00
CA GLU A 237 12.32 -8.75 -4.65
C GLU A 237 10.80 -8.86 -4.50
N LEU A 238 10.27 -8.49 -3.34
CA LEU A 238 8.83 -8.45 -3.06
C LEU A 238 8.14 -7.17 -3.57
N LEU A 239 8.86 -6.30 -4.28
CA LEU A 239 8.39 -5.02 -4.81
C LEU A 239 7.90 -4.05 -3.72
N ILE A 240 8.50 -4.12 -2.53
CA ILE A 240 8.23 -3.24 -1.40
C ILE A 240 9.25 -2.10 -1.43
N LEU A 241 8.87 -0.98 -2.05
CA LEU A 241 9.77 0.14 -2.32
C LEU A 241 9.69 1.26 -1.26
N ASP A 242 8.61 1.28 -0.48
CA ASP A 242 8.39 2.27 0.58
C ASP A 242 8.54 1.65 1.97
N ASN A 243 9.09 2.41 2.91
CA ASN A 243 9.15 2.02 4.30
C ASN A 243 8.84 3.20 5.22
N ARG A 244 7.60 3.23 5.74
CA ARG A 244 7.13 4.27 6.68
C ARG A 244 7.85 4.29 8.04
N TYR A 245 8.67 3.29 8.35
CA TYR A 245 9.33 3.14 9.65
C TYR A 245 10.80 3.60 9.67
N THR A 246 11.38 3.95 8.52
CA THR A 246 12.75 4.46 8.42
C THR A 246 12.93 5.33 7.20
N GLU A 247 13.73 6.38 7.33
CA GLU A 247 14.16 7.23 6.20
C GLU A 247 15.49 6.75 5.60
N HIS A 248 16.10 5.70 6.17
CA HIS A 248 17.41 5.21 5.77
C HIS A 248 17.31 4.11 4.73
N SER A 249 18.05 4.26 3.63
CA SER A 249 18.16 3.24 2.58
C SER A 249 19.40 2.37 2.77
N THR A 250 19.36 1.16 2.22
CA THR A 250 20.47 0.20 2.16
C THR A 250 21.75 0.85 1.62
N VAL A 251 21.61 1.53 0.47
CA VAL A 251 22.72 2.23 -0.20
C VAL A 251 23.25 3.39 0.66
N GLY A 252 22.35 4.16 1.27
CA GLY A 252 22.72 5.28 2.14
C GLY A 252 23.54 4.83 3.36
N LEU A 253 23.13 3.75 4.02
CA LEU A 253 23.84 3.19 5.17
C LEU A 253 25.19 2.57 4.78
N ALA A 254 25.26 1.88 3.64
CA ALA A 254 26.51 1.34 3.12
C ALA A 254 27.53 2.47 2.85
N GLN A 255 27.09 3.57 2.24
CA GLN A 255 27.93 4.73 2.00
C GLN A 255 28.40 5.40 3.30
N GLN A 256 27.51 5.57 4.28
CA GLN A 256 27.88 6.16 5.58
C GLN A 256 28.90 5.30 6.34
N TRP A 257 28.77 3.97 6.26
CA TRP A 257 29.72 3.03 6.84
C TRP A 257 31.09 3.09 6.16
N ASP A 258 31.13 3.08 4.83
CA ASP A 258 32.38 3.19 4.05
C ASP A 258 33.11 4.51 4.36
N GLN A 259 32.38 5.62 4.41
CA GLN A 259 32.93 6.91 4.82
C GLN A 259 33.54 6.89 6.23
N LEU A 260 32.92 6.14 7.16
CA LEU A 260 33.40 6.03 8.54
C LEU A 260 34.66 5.15 8.63
N ASP A 261 34.72 4.02 7.91
CA ASP A 261 35.93 3.19 7.85
C ASP A 261 37.11 3.96 7.23
N GLN A 262 36.86 4.68 6.13
CA GLN A 262 37.87 5.55 5.50
C GLN A 262 38.30 6.71 6.42
N LEU A 263 37.39 7.28 7.21
CA LEU A 263 37.74 8.27 8.22
C LEU A 263 38.68 7.66 9.26
N GLY A 264 38.38 6.45 9.76
CA GLY A 264 39.25 5.73 10.69
C GLY A 264 40.65 5.50 10.14
N MET A 265 40.78 5.05 8.88
CA MET A 265 42.08 4.86 8.23
C MET A 265 42.87 6.17 8.15
N ARG A 266 42.23 7.28 7.71
CA ARG A 266 42.90 8.59 7.60
C ARG A 266 43.34 9.11 8.95
N MET A 267 42.53 8.96 9.99
CA MET A 267 42.88 9.40 11.34
C MET A 267 44.04 8.59 11.92
N GLN A 268 44.07 7.27 11.73
CA GLN A 268 45.21 6.43 12.15
C GLN A 268 46.49 6.87 11.46
N HIS A 269 46.46 7.01 10.14
CA HIS A 269 47.62 7.43 9.36
C HIS A 269 48.13 8.81 9.79
N ASN A 270 47.23 9.77 10.01
CA ASN A 270 47.59 11.10 10.45
C ASN A 270 48.23 11.11 11.85
N LEU A 271 47.69 10.34 12.81
CA LEU A 271 48.26 10.22 14.15
C LEU A 271 49.63 9.51 14.13
N GLU A 272 49.79 8.46 13.32
CA GLU A 272 51.08 7.77 13.13
C GLU A 272 52.15 8.72 12.58
N GLN A 273 51.81 9.54 11.58
CA GLN A 273 52.72 10.55 11.05
C GLN A 273 53.10 11.60 12.10
N GLN A 274 52.14 12.07 12.91
CA GLN A 274 52.42 13.02 13.99
C GLN A 274 53.34 12.42 15.06
N ILE A 275 53.11 11.18 15.47
CA ILE A 275 53.97 10.47 16.44
C ILE A 275 55.37 10.27 15.86
N GLN A 276 55.47 9.87 14.60
CA GLN A 276 56.76 9.69 13.93
C GLN A 276 57.53 11.01 13.85
N ALA A 277 56.87 12.10 13.44
CA ALA A 277 57.47 13.43 13.40
C ALA A 277 57.97 13.85 14.79
N ARG A 278 57.17 13.65 15.85
CA ARG A 278 57.59 13.91 17.24
C ARG A 278 58.82 13.09 17.65
N ASN A 279 58.84 11.79 17.34
CA ASN A 279 59.92 10.89 17.74
C ASN A 279 61.23 11.14 16.98
N GLN A 280 61.15 11.58 15.72
CA GLN A 280 62.33 11.91 14.90
C GLN A 280 62.88 13.31 15.22
N SER A 281 62.03 14.23 15.69
CA SER A 281 62.39 15.62 15.97
C SER A 281 62.89 15.86 17.39
N GLY A 282 62.43 15.09 18.38
CA GLY A 282 62.71 15.39 19.80
C GLY A 282 62.05 16.68 20.31
N VAL A 283 61.13 17.26 19.52
CA VAL A 283 60.46 18.55 19.79
C VAL A 283 59.14 18.32 20.56
N SER A 284 58.78 19.21 21.48
CA SER A 284 57.56 19.10 22.30
C SER A 284 56.28 19.32 21.48
N GLU A 285 55.14 18.80 21.97
CA GLU A 285 53.84 18.93 21.30
C GLU A 285 53.41 20.40 21.11
N ASP A 286 53.76 21.26 22.06
CA ASP A 286 53.45 22.70 21.99
C ASP A 286 54.25 23.39 20.89
N ALA A 287 55.52 23.03 20.70
CA ALA A 287 56.35 23.58 19.63
C ALA A 287 55.88 23.11 18.23
N LEU A 288 55.46 21.84 18.08
CA LEU A 288 54.89 21.36 16.82
C LEU A 288 53.54 22.03 16.49
N LYS A 289 52.70 22.30 17.50
CA LYS A 289 51.46 23.07 17.35
C LYS A 289 51.76 24.51 16.96
N GLU A 290 52.74 25.15 17.61
CA GLU A 290 53.19 26.50 17.29
C GLU A 290 53.68 26.61 15.84
N PHE A 291 54.55 25.70 15.39
CA PHE A 291 55.03 25.67 14.01
C PHE A 291 53.89 25.49 13.00
N SER A 292 52.95 24.58 13.29
CA SER A 292 51.78 24.35 12.44
C SER A 292 50.81 25.55 12.43
N MET A 293 50.63 26.23 13.55
CA MET A 293 49.81 27.45 13.63
C MET A 293 50.44 28.59 12.85
N MET A 294 51.77 28.76 12.92
CA MET A 294 52.49 29.78 12.18
C MET A 294 52.45 29.51 10.67
N PHE A 295 52.67 28.27 10.23
CA PHE A 295 52.52 27.91 8.83
C PHE A 295 51.12 28.25 8.29
N LYS A 296 50.06 27.89 9.04
CA LYS A 296 48.67 28.23 8.68
C LYS A 296 48.37 29.72 8.70
N HIS A 297 49.07 30.51 9.52
CA HIS A 297 48.90 31.96 9.57
C HIS A 297 49.39 32.61 8.27
N PHE A 298 50.50 32.12 7.72
CA PHE A 298 51.11 32.64 6.50
C PHE A 298 50.54 32.01 5.22
N ASP A 299 50.01 30.78 5.28
CA ASP A 299 49.27 30.14 4.16
C ASP A 299 47.83 30.68 4.10
N LYS A 300 47.71 31.98 3.77
CA LYS A 300 46.42 32.69 3.71
C LYS A 300 45.44 32.06 2.72
N GLU A 301 45.98 31.49 1.64
CA GLU A 301 45.21 30.86 0.57
C GLU A 301 44.89 29.37 0.86
N LYS A 302 45.37 28.81 1.98
CA LYS A 302 45.17 27.41 2.40
C LYS A 302 45.59 26.40 1.33
N THR A 303 46.64 26.73 0.59
CA THR A 303 47.15 25.91 -0.51
C THR A 303 47.96 24.71 0.01
N GLY A 304 48.34 24.72 1.30
CA GLY A 304 49.23 23.74 1.89
C GLY A 304 50.71 23.97 1.56
N LYS A 305 51.02 25.11 0.94
CA LYS A 305 52.37 25.52 0.51
C LYS A 305 52.58 27.01 0.77
N LEU A 306 53.78 27.42 1.14
CA LEU A 306 54.18 28.82 1.24
C LEU A 306 55.09 29.18 0.07
N ASN A 307 54.86 30.30 -0.60
CA ASN A 307 55.86 30.81 -1.54
C ASN A 307 57.09 31.37 -0.78
N HIS A 308 58.20 31.60 -1.48
CA HIS A 308 59.43 32.08 -0.84
C HIS A 308 59.27 33.40 -0.07
N GLN A 309 58.39 34.30 -0.50
CA GLN A 309 58.14 35.57 0.21
C GLN A 309 57.36 35.36 1.52
N GLU A 310 56.37 34.47 1.49
CA GLU A 310 55.57 34.08 2.67
C GLU A 310 56.42 33.33 3.69
N PHE A 311 57.26 32.40 3.21
CA PHE A 311 58.20 31.67 4.07
C PHE A 311 59.24 32.61 4.70
N LYS A 312 59.81 33.55 3.92
CA LYS A 312 60.73 34.58 4.45
C LYS A 312 60.08 35.42 5.55
N SER A 313 58.82 35.80 5.34
CA SER A 313 58.04 36.56 6.33
C SER A 313 57.76 35.74 7.59
N CYS A 314 57.51 34.44 7.43
CA CYS A 314 57.31 33.50 8.53
C CYS A 314 58.58 33.36 9.39
N LEU A 315 59.76 33.19 8.76
CA LEU A 315 61.04 33.10 9.47
C LEU A 315 61.35 34.36 10.28
N ARG A 316 61.08 35.56 9.74
CA ARG A 316 61.22 36.81 10.49
C ARG A 316 60.29 36.88 11.70
N ALA A 317 59.04 36.43 11.55
CA ALA A 317 58.07 36.40 12.65
C ALA A 317 58.47 35.41 13.76
N LEU A 318 59.19 34.35 13.39
CA LEU A 318 59.83 33.39 14.30
C LEU A 318 61.11 33.89 14.96
N GLY A 319 61.59 35.10 14.60
CA GLY A 319 62.76 35.73 15.19
C GLY A 319 64.08 35.44 14.48
N TYR A 320 64.06 34.90 13.25
CA TYR A 320 65.26 34.84 12.41
C TYR A 320 65.63 36.24 11.91
N ASP A 321 66.84 36.70 12.25
CA ASP A 321 67.36 38.01 11.87
C ASP A 321 67.85 37.99 10.42
N LEU A 322 66.90 38.03 9.48
CA LEU A 322 67.18 38.11 8.05
C LEU A 322 67.26 39.57 7.60
N PRO A 323 68.35 40.03 6.96
CA PRO A 323 68.52 41.42 6.56
C PRO A 323 67.37 41.91 5.66
N VAL A 324 67.02 43.18 5.81
CA VAL A 324 66.02 43.84 4.97
C VAL A 324 66.70 44.28 3.68
N VAL A 325 66.76 43.36 2.71
CA VAL A 325 67.27 43.62 1.36
C VAL A 325 66.14 44.15 0.47
N ALA A 326 66.44 45.02 -0.49
CA ALA A 326 65.45 45.58 -1.43
C ALA A 326 64.86 44.49 -2.35
N GLU A 327 63.63 44.68 -2.84
CA GLU A 327 62.98 43.71 -3.76
C GLU A 327 63.85 43.44 -4.99
N GLY A 328 64.33 42.20 -5.13
CA GLY A 328 65.11 41.73 -6.27
C GLY A 328 66.62 41.66 -6.06
N GLU A 329 67.14 42.06 -4.90
CA GLU A 329 68.55 41.83 -4.56
C GLU A 329 68.75 40.44 -3.92
N PRO A 330 69.82 39.70 -4.28
CA PRO A 330 70.09 38.37 -3.72
C PRO A 330 70.36 38.49 -2.22
N ASP A 331 69.61 37.71 -1.43
CA ASP A 331 69.80 37.59 0.01
C ASP A 331 70.53 36.27 0.26
N PRO A 332 71.88 36.28 0.34
CA PRO A 332 72.66 35.05 0.38
C PRO A 332 72.34 34.18 1.60
N GLU A 333 71.94 34.78 2.73
CA GLU A 333 71.56 34.04 3.94
C GLU A 333 70.20 33.34 3.76
N PHE A 334 69.25 34.01 3.09
CA PHE A 334 67.97 33.40 2.76
C PHE A 334 68.10 32.35 1.65
N ASP A 335 68.95 32.58 0.65
CA ASP A 335 69.21 31.63 -0.44
C ASP A 335 69.86 30.34 0.08
N GLU A 336 70.77 30.42 1.06
CA GLU A 336 71.31 29.23 1.74
C GLU A 336 70.23 28.43 2.47
N ILE A 337 69.25 29.11 3.08
CA ILE A 337 68.10 28.45 3.71
C ILE A 337 67.21 27.80 2.64
N ILE A 338 66.94 28.50 1.54
CA ILE A 338 66.15 27.96 0.42
C ILE A 338 66.81 26.73 -0.20
N ASP A 339 68.14 26.71 -0.34
CA ASP A 339 68.86 25.54 -0.87
C ASP A 339 68.73 24.30 0.03
N ILE A 340 68.44 24.49 1.31
CA ILE A 340 68.17 23.41 2.27
C ILE A 340 66.68 23.01 2.25
N VAL A 341 65.78 23.97 2.15
CA VAL A 341 64.32 23.77 2.35
C VAL A 341 63.55 23.50 1.05
N ASP A 342 63.99 24.03 -0.08
CA ASP A 342 63.44 23.81 -1.42
C ASP A 342 64.55 23.39 -2.41
N PRO A 343 65.11 22.17 -2.29
CA PRO A 343 66.22 21.70 -3.13
C PRO A 343 65.82 21.51 -4.60
N ASN A 344 64.53 21.31 -4.85
CA ASN A 344 63.89 21.21 -6.16
C ASN A 344 63.65 22.57 -6.82
N ARG A 345 63.81 23.67 -6.06
CA ARG A 345 63.56 25.05 -6.47
C ARG A 345 62.21 25.19 -7.19
N ASP A 346 61.19 24.55 -6.66
CA ASP A 346 59.84 24.64 -7.25
C ASP A 346 59.13 25.96 -6.88
N GLY A 347 59.76 26.77 -6.02
CA GLY A 347 59.27 28.09 -5.62
C GLY A 347 58.31 28.05 -4.43
N PHE A 348 58.04 26.86 -3.90
CA PHE A 348 57.05 26.63 -2.85
C PHE A 348 57.59 25.68 -1.78
N ILE A 349 57.26 26.00 -0.53
CA ILE A 349 57.67 25.20 0.62
C ILE A 349 56.44 24.56 1.21
N SER A 350 56.38 23.23 1.13
CA SER A 350 55.31 22.45 1.73
C SER A 350 55.39 22.47 3.25
N LEU A 351 54.27 22.15 3.92
CA LEU A 351 54.27 21.99 5.37
C LEU A 351 55.31 20.96 5.83
N GLN A 352 55.57 19.91 5.05
CA GLN A 352 56.54 18.89 5.40
C GLN A 352 57.98 19.41 5.37
N GLU A 353 58.36 20.18 4.34
CA GLU A 353 59.69 20.81 4.21
C GLU A 353 59.90 21.89 5.27
N TYR A 354 58.88 22.73 5.49
CA TYR A 354 58.87 23.73 6.57
C TYR A 354 59.09 23.07 7.94
N MET A 355 58.31 22.03 8.25
CA MET A 355 58.43 21.33 9.53
C MET A 355 59.80 20.66 9.67
N ALA A 356 60.32 20.04 8.61
CA ALA A 356 61.64 19.42 8.63
C ALA A 356 62.76 20.44 8.92
N PHE A 357 62.69 21.64 8.33
CA PHE A 357 63.62 22.73 8.61
C PHE A 357 63.54 23.18 10.07
N MET A 358 62.34 23.49 10.55
CA MET A 358 62.08 23.96 11.92
C MET A 358 62.44 22.92 12.99
N ILE A 359 62.42 21.64 12.63
CA ILE A 359 62.83 20.52 13.48
C ILE A 359 64.35 20.33 13.49
N SER A 360 65.03 20.60 12.37
CA SER A 360 66.47 20.37 12.20
C SER A 360 67.37 21.44 12.84
N LYS A 361 66.78 22.57 13.24
CA LYS A 361 67.41 23.73 13.86
C LYS A 361 67.01 23.83 15.32
#